data_AF-A0A7C5US32-F1
#
_entry.id   AF-A0A7C5US32-F1
#
_cell.length_a   1.000
_cell.length_b   1.000
_cell.length_c   1.000
_cell.angle_alpha   90.00
_cell.angle_beta   90.00
_cell.angle_gamma   90.00
#
_symmetry.space_group_name_H-M   'P 1'
#
loop_
_entity.id
_entity.type
_entity.pdbx_description
1 polymer ?
#
loop_
_entity_poly.entity_id
_entity_poly.type
_entity_poly.pdbx_seq_one_letter_code
_entity_poly.pdbx_strand_id
1 'polypeptide(L)'
;KTYSEKTALEIDQEIKRLVSESYEQTKKILTDNIETLKKIAQALLERETLDENDINRLIKGEELEPISSDIDKESALKKEVKKEEREKPQVAPGVVKPEPIRGN
;
A
#
# COMPACT_ATOMS: atom_id res chain seq x y z
N LYS A 1 10.07 19.43 -36.93
CA LYS A 1 9.96 18.68 -35.65
C LYS A 1 8.50 18.64 -35.26
N THR A 2 7.77 17.58 -35.59
CA THR A 2 6.31 17.44 -35.35
C THR A 2 5.97 16.11 -34.67
N TYR A 3 6.86 15.12 -34.80
CA TYR A 3 6.74 13.82 -34.15
C TYR A 3 6.73 13.92 -32.62
N SER A 4 7.53 14.80 -32.01
CA SER A 4 7.57 14.98 -30.55
C SER A 4 6.26 15.54 -29.96
N GLU A 5 5.56 16.41 -30.70
CA GLU A 5 4.29 16.99 -30.24
C GLU A 5 3.16 15.97 -30.35
N LYS A 6 3.10 15.22 -31.45
CA LYS A 6 2.14 14.12 -31.61
C LYS A 6 2.36 13.03 -30.57
N THR A 7 3.62 12.61 -30.35
CA THR A 7 3.95 11.61 -29.33
C THR A 7 3.64 12.13 -27.92
N ALA A 8 3.89 13.40 -27.61
CA ALA A 8 3.51 13.97 -26.32
C ALA A 8 1.98 13.94 -26.11
N LEU A 9 1.21 14.30 -27.14
CA LEU A 9 -0.25 14.25 -27.08
C LEU A 9 -0.77 12.82 -26.85
N GLU A 10 -0.19 11.83 -27.54
CA GLU A 10 -0.54 10.41 -27.36
C GLU A 10 -0.24 9.93 -25.93
N ILE A 11 0.89 10.36 -25.35
CA ILE A 11 1.24 10.04 -23.96
C ILE A 11 0.24 10.65 -22.98
N ASP A 12 -0.11 11.93 -23.13
CA ASP A 12 -1.06 12.60 -22.23
C ASP A 12 -2.45 11.96 -22.28
N GLN A 13 -2.88 11.55 -23.48
CA GLN A 13 -4.14 10.82 -23.67
C GLN A 13 -4.12 9.48 -22.94
N GLU A 14 -3.02 8.74 -23.04
CA GLU A 14 -2.89 7.43 -22.40
C GLU A 14 -2.83 7.54 -20.87
N ILE A 15 -2.11 8.53 -20.34
CA ILE A 15 -2.10 8.82 -18.90
C ILE A 15 -3.52 9.13 -18.42
N LYS A 16 -4.24 10.00 -19.12
CA LYS A 16 -5.62 10.34 -18.76
C LYS A 16 -6.53 9.12 -18.79
N ARG A 17 -6.39 8.25 -19.79
CA ARG A 17 -7.14 7.00 -19.92
C ARG A 17 -6.90 6.10 -18.71
N LEU A 18 -5.63 5.83 -18.38
CA LEU A 18 -5.24 4.96 -17.27
C LEU A 18 -5.77 5.45 -15.91
N VAL A 19 -5.66 6.76 -15.65
CA VAL A 19 -6.16 7.36 -14.40
C VAL A 19 -7.69 7.26 -14.34
N SER A 20 -8.38 7.55 -15.44
CA SER A 20 -9.84 7.49 -15.50
C SER A 20 -10.36 6.07 -15.30
N GLU A 21 -9.72 5.09 -15.94
CA GLU A 21 -10.08 3.67 -15.78
C GLU A 21 -9.84 3.19 -14.35
N SER A 22 -8.69 3.54 -13.76
CA SER A 22 -8.37 3.17 -12.38
C SER A 22 -9.35 3.79 -11.38
N TYR A 23 -9.76 5.05 -11.61
CA TYR A 23 -10.77 5.73 -10.81
C TYR A 23 -12.11 5.02 -10.88
N GLU A 24 -12.62 4.74 -12.09
CA GLU A 24 -13.92 4.08 -12.27
C GLU A 24 -13.92 2.65 -11.71
N GLN A 25 -12.83 1.90 -11.90
CA GLN A 25 -12.66 0.57 -11.30
C GLN A 25 -12.70 0.64 -9.77
N THR A 26 -11.94 1.55 -9.16
CA THR A 26 -11.92 1.72 -7.70
C THR A 26 -13.28 2.14 -7.17
N LYS A 27 -13.93 3.11 -7.82
CA LYS A 27 -15.27 3.57 -7.47
C LYS A 27 -16.28 2.43 -7.55
N LYS A 28 -16.21 1.60 -8.59
CA LYS A 28 -17.06 0.42 -8.73
C LYS A 28 -16.84 -0.56 -7.58
N ILE A 29 -15.59 -0.90 -7.27
CA ILE A 29 -15.26 -1.80 -6.15
C ILE A 29 -15.83 -1.27 -4.83
N LEU A 30 -15.63 0.02 -4.53
CA LEU A 30 -16.13 0.64 -3.30
C LEU A 30 -17.65 0.70 -3.25
N THR A 31 -18.31 0.97 -4.39
CA THR A 31 -19.78 1.06 -4.48
C THR A 31 -20.42 -0.32 -4.36
N ASP A 32 -19.86 -1.34 -5.02
CA ASP A 32 -20.32 -2.72 -4.92
C ASP A 32 -20.20 -3.26 -3.48
N ASN A 33 -19.23 -2.74 -2.71
CA ASN A 33 -18.97 -3.13 -1.31
C ASN A 33 -19.37 -2.03 -0.31
N ILE A 34 -20.38 -1.21 -0.64
CA ILE A 34 -20.74 -0.02 0.14
C ILE A 34 -21.11 -0.34 1.60
N GLU A 35 -21.73 -1.49 1.86
CA GLU A 35 -22.11 -1.90 3.21
C GLU A 35 -20.88 -2.23 4.07
N THR A 36 -19.88 -2.92 3.51
CA THR A 36 -18.59 -3.14 4.18
C THR A 36 -17.86 -1.83 4.43
N LEU A 37 -17.87 -0.91 3.45
CA LEU A 37 -17.26 0.41 3.62
C LEU A 37 -17.91 1.21 4.76
N LYS A 38 -19.25 1.20 4.86
CA LYS A 38 -19.97 1.82 5.98
C LYS A 38 -19.60 1.21 7.33
N LYS A 39 -19.49 -0.13 7.41
CA LYS A 39 -19.06 -0.81 8.64
C LYS A 39 -17.67 -0.40 9.08
N ILE A 40 -16.71 -0.33 8.15
CA ILE A 40 -15.35 0.14 8.42
C ILE A 40 -15.37 1.59 8.91
N ALA A 41 -16.12 2.47 8.25
CA ALA A 41 -16.25 3.86 8.66
C ALA A 41 -16.85 4.00 10.08
N GLN A 42 -17.89 3.23 10.39
CA GLN A 42 -18.50 3.21 11.73
C GLN A 42 -17.51 2.71 12.79
N ALA A 43 -16.79 1.62 12.50
CA ALA A 43 -15.79 1.09 13.41
C ALA A 43 -14.64 2.07 13.68
N LEU A 44 -14.23 2.87 12.67
CA LEU A 44 -13.23 3.93 12.86
C LEU A 44 -13.73 5.09 13.71
N LEU A 45 -15.03 5.41 13.68
CA LEU A 45 -15.62 6.40 14.59
C LEU A 45 -15.58 5.93 16.06
N GLU A 46 -15.63 4.62 16.29
CA GLU A 46 -15.62 4.01 17.63
C GLU A 46 -14.21 3.75 18.17
N ARG A 47 -13.25 3.40 17.29
CA ARG A 47 -11.91 2.88 17.68
C ARG A 47 -10.73 3.76 17.28
N GLU A 48 -10.97 4.83 16.50
CA GLU A 48 -9.98 5.73 15.87
C GLU A 48 -9.03 5.06 14.86
N THR A 49 -8.59 3.82 15.12
CA THR A 49 -7.72 3.02 14.27
C THR A 49 -8.24 1.59 14.17
N LEU A 50 -7.95 0.93 13.05
CA LEU A 50 -8.23 -0.48 12.82
C LEU A 50 -6.93 -1.15 12.36
N ASP A 51 -6.68 -2.37 12.85
CA ASP A 51 -5.58 -3.18 12.34
C ASP A 51 -6.01 -4.11 11.19
N GLU A 52 -5.05 -4.86 10.65
CA GLU A 52 -5.30 -5.78 9.55
C GLU A 52 -6.35 -6.86 9.89
N ASN A 53 -6.36 -7.36 11.14
CA ASN A 53 -7.30 -8.38 11.57
C ASN A 53 -8.71 -7.80 11.65
N ASP A 54 -8.84 -6.59 12.19
CA ASP A 54 -10.13 -5.88 12.26
C ASP A 54 -10.73 -5.69 10.86
N ILE A 55 -9.93 -5.18 9.92
CA ILE A 55 -10.37 -4.97 8.53
C ILE A 55 -10.77 -6.28 7.88
N ASN A 56 -9.98 -7.35 8.04
CA ASN A 56 -10.28 -8.66 7.49
C ASN A 56 -11.58 -9.25 8.03
N ARG A 57 -11.87 -9.07 9.33
CA ARG A 57 -13.14 -9.49 9.95
C ARG A 57 -14.33 -8.75 9.35
N LEU A 58 -14.22 -7.42 9.24
CA LEU A 58 -15.27 -6.59 8.66
C LEU A 58 -15.54 -6.95 7.19
N ILE A 59 -14.50 -7.23 6.41
CA ILE A 59 -14.63 -7.69 5.02
C ILE A 59 -15.35 -9.04 4.94
N LYS A 60 -15.08 -9.96 5.87
CA LYS A 60 -15.78 -11.26 5.97
C LYS A 60 -17.21 -11.15 6.52
N GLY A 61 -17.62 -9.97 6.96
CA GLY A 61 -18.93 -9.73 7.57
C GLY A 61 -19.02 -10.17 9.03
N GLU A 62 -17.89 -10.44 9.68
CA GLU A 62 -17.80 -10.79 11.09
C GLU A 62 -17.86 -9.52 11.97
N GLU A 63 -18.29 -9.67 13.21
CA GLU A 63 -18.24 -8.58 14.20
C GLU A 63 -16.84 -8.43 14.77
N LEU A 64 -16.48 -7.21 15.18
CA LEU A 64 -15.23 -6.94 15.89
C LEU A 64 -15.35 -7.35 17.36
N GLU A 65 -14.22 -7.66 17.99
CA GLU A 65 -14.19 -7.89 19.43
C GLU A 65 -14.61 -6.61 20.21
N PRO A 66 -15.18 -6.74 21.41
CA PRO A 66 -15.45 -5.60 22.26
C PRO A 66 -14.17 -4.84 22.61
N ILE A 67 -14.27 -3.51 22.68
CA ILE A 67 -13.17 -2.67 23.16
C ILE A 67 -13.04 -2.92 24.68
N SER A 68 -12.11 -3.77 25.11
CA SER A 68 -11.70 -3.80 26.51
C SER A 68 -10.84 -2.57 26.77
N SER A 69 -11.22 -1.73 27.73
CA SER A 69 -10.70 -0.39 28.04
C SER A 69 -9.19 -0.25 28.35
N ASP A 70 -8.40 -1.31 28.19
CA ASP A 70 -7.01 -1.38 28.64
C ASP A 70 -5.97 -1.44 27.48
N ILE A 71 -6.39 -1.50 26.21
CA ILE A 71 -5.50 -1.84 25.08
C ILE A 71 -4.94 -0.62 24.30
N ASP A 72 -5.35 0.61 24.63
CA ASP A 72 -4.94 1.78 23.83
C ASP A 72 -3.48 2.23 24.03
N LYS A 73 -2.78 1.70 25.05
CA LYS A 73 -1.37 2.09 25.30
C LYS A 73 -0.34 1.10 24.78
N GLU A 74 -0.67 -0.18 24.60
CA GLU A 74 0.35 -1.21 24.36
C GLU A 74 0.52 -1.59 22.87
N SER A 75 -0.53 -1.42 22.05
CA SER A 75 -0.50 -1.78 20.62
C SER A 75 0.29 -0.79 19.77
N ALA A 76 0.37 0.48 20.17
CA ALA A 76 1.18 1.52 19.52
C ALA A 76 2.69 1.31 19.73
N LEU A 77 3.12 0.91 20.94
CA LEU A 77 4.54 0.70 21.27
C LEU A 77 5.14 -0.57 20.65
N LYS A 78 4.36 -1.62 20.42
CA LYS A 78 4.89 -2.89 19.86
C LYS A 78 5.17 -2.84 18.35
N LYS A 79 4.63 -1.86 17.61
CA LYS A 79 4.79 -1.77 16.14
C LYS A 79 6.08 -1.07 15.71
N GLU A 80 6.67 -0.18 16.51
CA GLU A 80 7.96 0.45 16.16
C GLU A 80 9.14 -0.52 16.26
N VAL A 81 9.12 -1.45 17.23
CA VAL A 81 10.24 -2.39 17.46
C VAL A 81 10.42 -3.43 16.34
N LYS A 82 9.37 -3.75 15.58
CA LYS A 82 9.42 -4.84 14.58
C LYS A 82 9.90 -4.40 13.18
N LYS A 83 10.06 -3.10 12.92
CA LYS A 83 10.56 -2.60 11.63
C LYS A 83 12.08 -2.55 11.52
N GLU A 84 12.82 -2.57 12.63
CA GLU A 84 14.30 -2.51 12.59
C GLU A 84 15.00 -3.87 12.42
N GLU A 85 14.32 -5.01 12.54
CA GLU A 85 14.98 -6.33 12.50
C GLU A 85 14.89 -7.08 11.15
N ARG A 86 14.39 -6.43 10.09
CA ARG A 86 14.35 -7.01 8.73
C ARG A 86 15.09 -6.16 7.70
N GLU A 87 16.38 -5.92 7.91
CA GLU A 87 17.34 -5.75 6.80
C GLU A 87 18.79 -5.84 7.30
N LYS A 88 19.35 -7.06 7.33
CA LYS A 88 20.78 -7.23 7.07
C LYS A 88 20.89 -7.80 5.65
N PRO A 89 21.49 -7.07 4.69
CA PRO A 89 21.74 -7.63 3.37
C PRO A 89 22.73 -8.78 3.49
N GLN A 90 22.29 -9.97 3.14
CA GLN A 90 23.12 -11.16 2.99
C GLN A 90 23.87 -11.02 1.65
N VAL A 91 25.14 -10.61 1.69
CA VAL A 91 25.99 -10.49 0.49
C VAL A 91 26.82 -11.76 0.30
N ALA A 92 26.57 -12.51 -0.80
CA ALA A 92 27.56 -13.28 -1.58
C ALA A 92 26.87 -14.00 -2.77
N PRO A 93 27.58 -14.37 -3.87
CA PRO A 93 28.85 -13.89 -4.41
C PRO A 93 28.76 -13.50 -5.91
N GLY A 94 29.72 -12.71 -6.42
CA GLY A 94 29.94 -12.59 -7.88
C GLY A 94 30.08 -11.17 -8.41
N VAL A 95 31.14 -10.47 -8.01
CA VAL A 95 31.61 -9.30 -8.77
C VAL A 95 33.06 -9.57 -9.16
N VAL A 96 33.26 -9.87 -10.44
CA VAL A 96 34.58 -9.94 -11.07
C VAL A 96 35.19 -8.54 -10.98
N LYS A 97 36.33 -8.41 -10.30
CA LYS A 97 37.10 -7.15 -10.26
C LYS A 97 37.67 -6.88 -11.67
N PRO A 98 37.54 -5.67 -12.25
CA PRO A 98 38.32 -5.34 -13.43
C PRO A 98 39.79 -5.12 -13.03
N GLU A 99 40.71 -5.71 -13.77
CA GLU A 99 42.16 -5.51 -13.63
C GLU A 99 42.57 -4.09 -14.06
N PRO A 100 43.58 -3.47 -13.41
CA PRO A 100 44.11 -2.19 -13.87
C PRO A 100 44.90 -2.38 -15.16
N ILE A 101 44.53 -1.63 -16.18
CA ILE A 101 45.23 -1.56 -17.46
C ILE A 101 46.64 -1.01 -17.17
N ARG A 102 47.67 -1.85 -17.30
CA ARG A 102 49.07 -1.39 -17.25
C ARG A 102 49.35 -0.61 -18.53
N GLY A 103 49.67 0.67 -18.36
CA GLY A 103 50.17 1.51 -19.45
C GLY A 103 51.54 1.02 -19.89
N ASN A 104 51.70 0.86 -21.20
CA ASN A 104 52.97 0.89 -21.92
C ASN A 104 52.99 2.15 -22.78
#